data_AF-A0A3C0Y9Z7-F1
#
_entry.id   AF-A0A3C0Y9Z7-F1
#
_cell.length_a   1.000
_cell.length_b   1.000
_cell.length_c   1.000
_cell.angle_alpha   90.00
_cell.angle_beta   90.00
_cell.angle_gamma   90.00
#
_symmetry.space_group_name_H-M   'P 1'
#
loop_
_entity.id
_entity.type
_entity.pdbx_description
1 polymer ?
#
loop_
_entity_poly.entity_id
_entity_poly.type
_entity_poly.pdbx_seq_one_letter_code
_entity_poly.pdbx_strand_id
1 'polypeptide(L)'
;LEALQSSAFYVGALGSRRNQDARKERLAKHFDLSAEELVRLHGPVGLALGAKTPAEIAISIMAEIVQVKNVVAAAAATTTAGGALI
;
A
#
# COMPACT_ATOMS: atom_id res chain seq x y z
N LEU A 1 -7.23 11.54 -1.25
CA LEU A 1 -6.25 12.32 -2.02
C LEU A 1 -5.10 12.68 -1.11
N GLU A 2 -5.39 13.45 -0.06
CA GLU A 2 -4.44 13.80 1.01
C GLU A 2 -3.69 12.60 1.60
N ALA A 3 -4.32 11.43 1.71
CA ALA A 3 -3.65 10.21 2.16
C ALA A 3 -2.39 9.86 1.34
N LEU A 4 -2.40 10.04 0.01
CA LEU A 4 -1.25 9.74 -0.86
C LEU A 4 -0.13 10.77 -0.75
N GLN A 5 -0.42 11.95 -0.23
CA GLN A 5 0.54 13.03 0.03
C GLN A 5 1.00 13.03 1.50
N SER A 6 0.33 12.25 2.36
CA SER A 6 0.66 12.14 3.78
C SER A 6 1.88 11.24 4.03
N SER A 7 2.39 11.29 5.26
CA SER A 7 3.42 10.39 5.78
C SER A 7 2.91 8.98 6.14
N ALA A 8 1.66 8.64 5.78
CA ALA A 8 1.11 7.31 6.04
C ALA A 8 1.97 6.22 5.39
N PHE A 9 2.40 5.24 6.18
CA PHE A 9 3.22 4.13 5.69
C PHE A 9 2.45 3.16 4.79
N TYR A 10 1.11 3.21 4.82
CA TYR A 10 0.24 2.37 4.01
C TYR A 10 -1.00 3.16 3.58
N VAL A 11 -1.31 3.12 2.28
CA VAL A 11 -2.53 3.70 1.70
C VAL A 11 -3.18 2.66 0.80
N GLY A 12 -4.34 2.17 1.20
CA GLY A 12 -5.05 1.13 0.48
C GLY A 12 -6.44 1.58 0.04
N ALA A 13 -6.91 1.07 -1.09
CA ALA A 13 -8.30 1.22 -1.52
C ALA A 13 -9.02 -0.13 -1.71
N LEU A 14 -10.26 -0.20 -1.22
CA LEU A 14 -11.14 -1.35 -1.47
C LEU A 14 -11.75 -1.26 -2.86
N GLY A 15 -11.92 -2.42 -3.50
CA GLY A 15 -12.57 -2.56 -4.81
C GLY A 15 -11.93 -3.64 -5.68
N SER A 16 -12.64 -4.05 -6.73
CA SER A 16 -12.09 -4.97 -7.74
C SER A 16 -10.87 -4.37 -8.45
N ARG A 17 -10.05 -5.20 -9.09
CA ARG A 17 -8.90 -4.75 -9.90
C ARG A 17 -9.32 -3.67 -10.91
N ARG A 18 -10.42 -3.91 -11.64
CA ARG A 18 -11.01 -2.95 -12.57
C ARG A 18 -11.34 -1.60 -11.92
N ASN A 19 -11.92 -1.61 -10.71
CA ASN A 19 -12.26 -0.37 -10.02
C ASN A 19 -10.99 0.39 -9.59
N GLN A 20 -9.91 -0.32 -9.31
CA GLN A 20 -8.64 0.28 -8.93
C GLN A 20 -7.92 0.90 -10.11
N ASP A 21 -7.93 0.24 -11.28
CA ASP A 21 -7.36 0.82 -12.50
C ASP A 21 -8.09 2.11 -12.87
N ALA A 22 -9.43 2.08 -12.87
CA ALA A 22 -10.25 3.27 -13.10
C ALA A 22 -10.01 4.35 -12.03
N ARG A 23 -9.76 3.97 -10.78
CA ARG A 23 -9.42 4.91 -9.70
C ARG A 23 -8.06 5.56 -9.97
N LYS A 24 -7.02 4.79 -10.34
CA LYS A 24 -5.69 5.33 -10.67
C LYS A 24 -5.73 6.24 -11.88
N GLU A 25 -6.47 5.87 -12.92
CA GLU A 25 -6.67 6.70 -14.10
C GLU A 25 -7.36 8.03 -13.75
N ARG A 26 -8.44 7.99 -12.96
CA ARG A 26 -9.12 9.22 -12.51
C ARG A 26 -8.20 10.07 -11.63
N LEU A 27 -7.40 9.43 -10.77
CA LEU A 27 -6.44 10.13 -9.92
C LEU A 27 -5.36 10.83 -10.76
N ALA A 28 -4.78 10.14 -11.74
CA ALA A 28 -3.77 10.71 -12.64
C ALA A 28 -4.33 11.83 -13.54
N LYS A 29 -5.59 11.74 -13.96
CA LYS A 29 -6.21 12.72 -14.87
C LYS A 29 -6.65 14.01 -14.19
N HIS A 30 -7.11 13.92 -12.94
CA HIS A 30 -7.78 15.03 -12.26
C HIS A 30 -7.02 15.60 -11.08
N PHE A 31 -5.93 14.96 -10.68
CA PHE A 31 -5.11 15.40 -9.57
C PHE A 31 -3.66 15.33 -10.02
N ASP A 32 -2.88 16.38 -9.74
CA ASP A 32 -1.46 16.49 -10.09
C ASP A 32 -0.60 15.56 -9.22
N LEU A 33 -0.95 14.28 -9.21
CA LEU A 33 -0.23 13.24 -8.49
C LEU A 33 0.88 12.69 -9.38
N SER A 34 2.08 12.58 -8.82
CA SER A 34 3.19 11.95 -9.51
C SER A 34 2.94 10.45 -9.68
N ALA A 35 3.66 9.82 -10.62
CA ALA A 35 3.62 8.36 -10.78
C ALA A 35 4.00 7.64 -9.48
N GLU A 36 4.94 8.21 -8.71
CA GLU A 36 5.41 7.66 -7.44
C GLU A 36 4.30 7.70 -6.37
N GLU A 37 3.55 8.80 -6.28
CA GLU A 37 2.41 8.92 -5.37
C GLU A 37 1.29 7.94 -5.74
N LEU A 38 1.05 7.72 -7.03
CA LEU A 38 0.05 6.75 -7.49
C LEU A 38 0.47 5.29 -7.24
N VAL A 39 1.77 4.99 -7.23
CA VAL A 39 2.31 3.67 -6.89
C VAL A 39 2.08 3.35 -5.41
N ARG A 40 2.06 4.36 -4.51
CA ARG A 40 1.72 4.17 -3.09
C ARG A 40 0.30 3.68 -2.85
N LEU A 41 -0.60 3.77 -3.84
CA LEU A 41 -1.98 3.30 -3.71
C LEU A 41 -2.06 1.77 -3.90
N HIS A 42 -2.17 1.06 -2.79
CA HIS A 42 -2.41 -0.39 -2.75
C HIS A 42 -3.84 -0.73 -3.17
N GLY A 43 -3.98 -1.78 -3.97
CA GLY A 43 -5.27 -2.09 -4.56
C GLY A 43 -5.31 -3.31 -5.48
N PRO A 44 -6.28 -4.23 -5.30
CA PRO A 44 -7.23 -4.35 -4.18
C PRO A 44 -6.52 -4.55 -2.84
N VAL A 45 -7.04 -3.94 -1.77
CA VAL A 45 -6.46 -4.15 -0.42
C VAL A 45 -6.76 -5.56 0.09
N GLY A 46 -5.82 -6.05 0.88
CA GLY A 46 -5.86 -7.34 1.53
C GLY A 46 -5.05 -8.41 0.80
N LEU A 47 -4.51 -9.35 1.58
CA LEU A 47 -3.87 -10.54 1.05
C LEU A 47 -4.90 -11.46 0.37
N ALA A 48 -4.46 -12.20 -0.64
CA ALA A 48 -5.31 -13.15 -1.37
C ALA A 48 -5.61 -14.41 -0.53
N LEU A 49 -6.44 -14.27 0.51
CA LEU A 49 -6.82 -15.34 1.44
C LEU A 49 -8.10 -16.09 1.02
N GLY A 50 -8.72 -15.72 -0.11
CA GLY A 50 -10.03 -16.24 -0.50
C GLY A 50 -11.19 -15.72 0.35
N ALA A 51 -11.02 -14.56 0.98
CA ALA A 51 -12.02 -13.91 1.84
C ALA A 51 -13.33 -13.61 1.10
N LYS A 52 -14.46 -13.95 1.72
CA LYS A 52 -15.83 -13.73 1.21
C LYS A 52 -16.69 -12.92 2.17
N THR A 53 -16.46 -13.04 3.48
CA THR A 53 -17.21 -12.31 4.49
C THR A 53 -16.51 -10.99 4.87
N PRO A 54 -17.23 -9.98 5.38
CA PRO A 54 -16.61 -8.74 5.86
C PRO A 54 -15.51 -8.96 6.92
N ALA A 55 -15.69 -9.96 7.79
CA ALA A 55 -14.70 -10.30 8.81
C ALA A 55 -13.41 -10.87 8.18
N GLU A 56 -13.54 -11.79 7.22
CA GLU A 56 -12.39 -12.32 6.48
C GLU A 56 -11.67 -11.24 5.66
N ILE A 57 -12.43 -10.30 5.07
CA ILE A 57 -11.87 -9.16 4.34
C ILE A 57 -11.07 -8.29 5.30
N ALA A 58 -11.61 -7.98 6.49
CA ALA A 58 -10.88 -7.21 7.50
C ALA A 58 -9.57 -7.90 7.92
N ILE A 59 -9.59 -9.21 8.15
CA ILE A 59 -8.37 -9.99 8.45
C ILE A 59 -7.37 -9.91 7.31
N SER A 60 -7.81 -10.04 6.05
CA SER A 60 -6.91 -9.96 4.90
C SER A 60 -6.22 -8.61 4.78
N ILE A 61 -6.93 -7.51 5.07
CA ILE A 61 -6.40 -6.14 5.06
C ILE A 61 -5.41 -5.96 6.21
N MET A 62 -5.77 -6.38 7.43
CA MET A 62 -4.86 -6.29 8.57
C MET A 62 -3.57 -7.09 8.35
N ALA A 63 -3.67 -8.27 7.72
CA ALA A 63 -2.51 -9.07 7.37
C ALA A 63 -1.60 -8.36 6.36
N GLU A 64 -2.16 -7.70 5.34
CA GLU A 64 -1.36 -6.88 4.39
C GLU A 64 -0.67 -5.71 5.10
N ILE A 65 -1.38 -4.99 5.97
CA ILE A 65 -0.81 -3.86 6.73
C ILE A 65 0.37 -4.32 7.59
N VAL A 66 0.24 -5.45 8.29
CA VAL A 66 1.32 -6.02 9.10
C VAL A 66 2.50 -6.45 8.24
N GLN A 67 2.24 -7.08 7.08
CA GLN A 67 3.29 -7.46 6.14
C GLN A 67 4.09 -6.24 5.68
N VAL A 68 3.41 -5.18 5.20
CA VAL A 68 4.07 -3.94 4.74
C VAL A 68 4.88 -3.30 5.86
N LYS A 69 4.30 -3.17 7.06
CA LYS A 69 5.00 -2.63 8.24
C LYS A 69 6.30 -3.41 8.53
N ASN A 70 6.24 -4.74 8.50
CA ASN A 70 7.38 -5.59 8.85
C ASN A 70 8.46 -5.56 7.74
N VAL A 71 8.07 -5.48 6.47
CA VAL A 71 9.01 -5.31 5.35
C VAL A 71 9.74 -3.96 5.45
N VAL A 72 9.02 -2.88 5.73
CA VAL A 72 9.61 -1.55 5.95
C VAL A 72 10.58 -1.56 7.13
N ALA A 73 10.21 -2.19 8.25
CA ALA A 73 11.08 -2.31 9.42
C ALA A 73 12.36 -3.12 9.12
N ALA A 74 12.24 -4.23 8.37
CA ALA A 74 13.39 -5.05 7.98
C ALA A 74 14.36 -4.32 7.04
N ALA A 75 13.82 -3.54 6.08
CA ALA A 75 14.63 -2.72 5.18
C ALA A 75 15.42 -1.65 5.96
N ALA A 76 14.79 -0.99 6.94
CA ALA A 76 15.45 0.00 7.78
C ALA A 76 16.58 -0.58 8.64
N ALA A 77 16.43 -1.81 9.15
CA ALA A 77 17.45 -2.48 9.97
C ALA A 77 18.70 -2.88 9.16
N THR A 78 18.56 -3.14 7.86
CA THR A 78 19.66 -3.60 7.00
C THR A 78 20.61 -2.44 6.64
N THR A 79 20.08 -1.21 6.52
CA THR A 79 20.88 -0.02 6.18
C THR A 79 21.84 0.40 7.29
N THR A 80 21.54 0.10 8.56
CA THR A 80 22.38 0.48 9.71
C THR A 80 23.62 -0.42 9.87
N ALA A 81 23.66 -1.58 9.23
CA ALA A 81 24.77 -2.54 9.35
C ALA A 81 25.92 -2.33 8.34
N GLY A 82 25.77 -1.39 7.38
CA GLY A 82 26.75 -1.16 6.30
C GLY A 82 27.78 -0.04 6.54
N GLY A 83 27.77 0.62 7.70
CA GLY A 83 28.56 1.84 7.96
C GLY A 83 29.91 1.66 8.66
N ALA A 84 30.35 0.43 8.93
CA ALA A 84 31.61 0.17 9.61
C ALA A 84 32.43 -0.89 8.86
N LEU A 85 33.13 -0.47 7.82
CA LEU A 85 34.39 -1.05 7.31
C LEU A 85 34.78 -0.34 6.01
N ILE A 86 35.64 0.68 6.14
CA ILE A 86 36.96 0.90 5.50
C ILE A 86 37.29 2.39 5.67
#